data_AF-A0A353DN45-F1
#
_entry.id   AF-A0A353DN45-F1
#
_cell.length_a   1.000
_cell.length_b   1.000
_cell.length_c   1.000
_cell.angle_alpha   90.00
_cell.angle_beta   90.00
_cell.angle_gamma   90.00
#
_symmetry.space_group_name_H-M   'P 1'
#
loop_
_entity.id
_entity.type
_entity.pdbx_description
1 polymer ?
#
loop_
_entity_poly.entity_id
_entity_poly.type
_entity_poly.pdbx_seq_one_letter_code
_entity_poly.pdbx_strand_id
1 'polypeptide(L)' 'SAKIEAELSQLDSNDQQEFLHELGLEEPGLVRMIYEGYDLLDLMTFFTAGPKESRAWTVPA' A
#
# COMPACT_ATOMS: atom_id res chain seq x y z
N SER A 1 12.10 4.33 -5.98
CA SER A 1 13.54 4.23 -5.62
C SER A 1 13.62 3.62 -4.23
N ALA A 2 14.39 2.55 -4.01
CA ALA A 2 14.38 1.83 -2.72
C ALA A 2 14.75 2.71 -1.51
N LYS A 3 15.62 3.72 -1.72
CA LYS A 3 15.99 4.69 -0.67
C LYS A 3 14.81 5.56 -0.25
N ILE A 4 14.02 6.03 -1.23
CA ILE A 4 12.83 6.86 -1.01
C ILE A 4 11.78 6.05 -0.24
N GLU A 5 11.54 4.79 -0.61
CA GLU A 5 10.58 3.93 0.12
C GLU A 5 11.01 3.67 1.57
N ALA A 6 12.32 3.48 1.80
CA ALA A 6 12.85 3.29 3.15
C ALA A 6 12.71 4.55 4.01
N GLU A 7 12.94 5.74 3.43
CA GLU A 7 12.73 7.02 4.11
C GLU A 7 11.24 7.22 4.43
N LEU A 8 10.35 7.01 3.46
CA LEU A 8 8.89 7.05 3.65
C LEU A 8 8.42 6.14 4.78
N SER A 9 8.98 4.93 4.90
CA SER A 9 8.57 3.96 5.95
C SER A 9 8.88 4.40 7.38
N GLN A 10 9.74 5.40 7.58
CA GLN A 10 10.14 5.92 8.89
C GLN A 10 9.38 7.19 9.29
N LEU A 11 8.70 7.83 8.33
CA LEU A 11 7.90 9.03 8.57
C LEU A 11 6.50 8.65 9.09
N ASP A 12 5.86 9.56 9.83
CA ASP A 12 4.44 9.41 10.13
C ASP A 12 3.56 9.72 8.92
N SER A 13 2.28 9.41 9.00
CA SER A 13 1.35 9.53 7.87
C SER A 13 1.22 10.94 7.29
N ASN A 14 1.35 11.99 8.12
CA ASN A 14 1.24 13.36 7.64
C ASN A 14 2.50 13.74 6.86
N ASP A 15 3.66 13.44 7.44
CA ASP A 15 4.96 13.73 6.84
C ASP A 15 5.19 12.91 5.55
N GLN A 16 4.67 11.67 5.49
CA GLN A 16 4.69 10.87 4.27
C GLN A 16 3.95 11.55 3.11
N GLN A 17 2.78 12.13 3.36
CA GLN A 17 2.00 12.79 2.31
C GLN A 17 2.67 14.06 1.81
N GLU A 18 3.23 14.86 2.72
CA GLU A 18 3.97 16.07 2.35
C GLU A 18 5.19 15.72 1.48
N PHE A 19 5.97 14.70 1.89
CA PHE A 19 7.14 14.24 1.15
C PHE A 19 6.80 13.69 -0.25
N LEU A 20 5.71 12.94 -0.37
CA LEU A 20 5.21 12.47 -1.68
C LEU A 20 4.82 13.66 -2.58
N HIS A 21 4.12 14.64 -2.02
CA HIS A 21 3.70 15.83 -2.76
C HIS A 21 4.89 16.68 -3.23
N GLU A 22 5.94 16.84 -2.41
CA GLU A 22 7.18 17.51 -2.83
C GLU A 22 7.88 16.82 -4.00
N LEU A 23 7.79 15.48 -4.06
CA LEU A 23 8.32 14.67 -5.15
C LEU A 23 7.39 14.59 -6.37
N GLY A 24 6.19 15.19 -6.30
CA GLY A 24 5.17 15.11 -7.35
C GLY A 24 4.57 13.71 -7.52
N LEU A 25 4.57 12.91 -6.45
CA LEU A 25 4.04 11.55 -6.42
C LEU A 25 2.74 11.53 -5.62
N GLU A 26 1.76 10.74 -6.07
CA GLU A 26 0.49 10.56 -5.37
C GLU A 26 0.54 9.39 -4.38
N GLU A 27 1.39 8.39 -4.63
CA GLU A 27 1.53 7.20 -3.79
C GLU A 27 2.98 6.67 -3.75
N PRO A 28 3.38 5.95 -2.68
CA PRO A 28 4.65 5.26 -2.62
C PRO A 28 4.78 4.19 -3.71
N GLY A 29 5.97 4.04 -4.29
CA GLY A 29 6.22 3.01 -5.29
C GLY A 29 6.06 1.59 -4.75
N LEU A 30 6.25 1.40 -3.44
CA LEU A 30 6.02 0.12 -2.77
C LEU A 30 4.54 -0.30 -2.83
N VAL A 31 3.61 0.65 -2.71
CA VAL A 31 2.16 0.37 -2.81
C VAL A 31 1.83 -0.20 -4.18
N ARG A 32 2.35 0.45 -5.23
CA ARG A 32 2.19 -0.04 -6.60
C ARG A 32 2.79 -1.43 -6.80
N MET A 33 3.98 -1.70 -6.24
CA MET A 33 4.61 -3.01 -6.32
C MET A 33 3.77 -4.12 -5.65
N ILE A 34 3.07 -3.80 -4.57
CA ILE A 34 2.18 -4.76 -3.90
C ILE A 34 1.02 -5.15 -4.83
N TYR A 35 0.36 -4.18 -5.47
CA TYR A 35 -0.74 -4.46 -6.41
C TYR A 35 -0.29 -5.31 -7.60
N GLU A 36 0.82 -4.94 -8.24
CA GLU A 36 1.37 -5.70 -9.37
C GLU A 36 1.78 -7.13 -8.95
N GLY A 37 2.25 -7.31 -7.71
CA GLY A 37 2.55 -8.63 -7.14
C GLY A 37 1.31 -9.48 -6.88
N TYR A 38 0.20 -8.85 -6.45
CA TYR A 38 -1.10 -9.52 -6.31
C TYR A 38 -1.62 -10.00 -7.66
N ASP A 39 -1.58 -9.13 -8.67
CA ASP A 39 -2.02 -9.45 -10.02
C ASP A 39 -1.15 -10.55 -10.64
N LEU A 40 0.17 -10.49 -10.44
CA LEU A 40 1.10 -11.51 -10.92
C LEU A 40 0.84 -12.90 -10.32
N LEU A 41 0.41 -12.94 -9.04
CA LEU A 41 0.12 -14.18 -8.33
C LEU A 41 -1.32 -14.67 -8.51
N ASP A 42 -2.13 -13.98 -9.31
CA ASP A 42 -3.54 -14.27 -9.54
C ASP A 42 -4.32 -14.33 -8.21
N LEU A 43 -4.15 -13.28 -7.39
CA LEU A 43 -4.77 -13.15 -6.08
C LEU A 43 -5.85 -12.07 -6.08
N MET A 44 -6.97 -12.36 -5.43
CA MET A 44 -8.04 -11.40 -5.15
C MET A 44 -8.24 -11.19 -3.64
N THR A 45 -8.83 -10.06 -3.29
CA THR A 45 -9.20 -9.72 -1.90
C THR A 45 -10.71 -9.66 -1.76
N PHE A 46 -11.26 -10.35 -0.76
CA PHE A 46 -12.63 -10.12 -0.31
C PHE A 46 -12.65 -9.62 1.15
N PHE A 47 -13.74 -8.97 1.55
CA PHE A 47 -13.85 -8.36 2.86
C PHE A 47 -14.92 -9.03 3.71
N THR A 48 -14.61 -9.21 4.99
CA THR A 48 -15.60 -9.44 6.05
C THR A 48 -15.65 -8.20 6.92
N ALA A 49 -16.83 -7.60 7.08
CA ALA A 49 -17.01 -6.39 7.90
C ALA A 49 -18.12 -6.59 8.94
N GLY A 50 -17.84 -6.21 10.18
CA GLY A 50 -18.78 -6.25 11.28
C GLY A 50 -18.37 -5.33 12.44
N PRO A 51 -19.19 -5.22 13.50
CA PRO A 51 -18.97 -4.25 14.58
C PRO A 51 -17.67 -4.44 15.36
N LYS A 52 -17.14 -5.67 15.37
CA LYS A 52 -15.90 -6.02 16.07
C LYS A 52 -14.66 -5.95 15.19
N GLU A 53 -14.81 -6.24 13.90
CA GLU A 53 -13.67 -6.40 13.00
C GLU A 53 -14.09 -6.13 11.56
N SER A 54 -13.20 -5.47 10.83
CA SER A 54 -13.19 -5.45 9.37
C SER A 54 -11.87 -6.01 8.90
N ARG A 55 -11.90 -7.00 8.00
CA ARG A 55 -10.73 -7.73 7.55
C ARG A 55 -10.77 -8.00 6.05
N ALA A 56 -9.61 -7.83 5.42
CA ALA A 56 -9.30 -8.24 4.06
C ALA A 56 -8.73 -9.67 4.06
N TRP A 57 -9.21 -10.51 3.15
CA TRP A 57 -8.76 -11.89 2.98
C TRP A 57 -8.23 -12.10 1.57
N THR A 58 -7.00 -12.60 1.47
CA THR A 58 -6.34 -12.93 0.20
C THR A 58 -6.66 -14.38 -0.20
N VAL A 59 -7.16 -14.56 -1.42
CA VAL A 59 -7.46 -15.88 -2.02
C VAL A 59 -7.03 -15.88 -3.49
N PRO A 60 -6.82 -17.05 -4.12
CA PRO A 60 -6.70 -17.13 -5.58
C PRO A 60 -7.92 -16.51 -6.26
N ALA A 61 -7.70 -15.79 -7.35
CA ALA A 61 -8.72 -15.13 -8.16
C ALA A 61 -9.59 -16.13 -8.95
#